data_AF-A0A5N7J7R9-F1
#
_entry.id   AF-A0A5N7J7R9-F1
#
_cell.length_a   1.000
_cell.length_b   1.000
_cell.length_c   1.000
_cell.angle_alpha   90.00
_cell.angle_beta   90.00
_cell.angle_gamma   90.00
#
_symmetry.space_group_name_H-M   'P 1'
#
loop_
_entity.id
_entity.type
_entity.pdbx_description
1 polymer ?
#
loop_
_entity_poly.entity_id
_entity_poly.type
_entity_poly.pdbx_seq_one_letter_code
_entity_poly.pdbx_strand_id
1 'polypeptide(L)'
;MHDTEIDNIDSIRNYSIIAIILIIIGIISLYNYVSYDHNKYVDINSLVNKAYTSSKGYDSDMAKYMSKDVYNNSNSYSAYKDLDYKKPIKLSLKLTEINQHKINGKIFAYMIYDFDVLDATGKSVAGSRRIPVVFTVRETNGNLYIEDTHEYLYRDPVPKIYR
;
A
#
# COMPACT_ATOMS: atom_id res chain seq x y z
N MET A 1 -53.98 -33.60 -24.29
CA MET A 1 -54.03 -32.70 -23.11
C MET A 1 -53.00 -33.09 -22.05
N HIS A 2 -52.64 -34.37 -21.93
CA HIS A 2 -51.62 -34.85 -20.98
C HIS A 2 -50.17 -34.47 -21.36
N ASP A 3 -49.84 -34.41 -22.66
CA ASP A 3 -48.47 -34.16 -23.14
C ASP A 3 -48.02 -32.70 -22.93
N THR A 4 -48.94 -31.74 -23.09
CA THR A 4 -48.67 -30.30 -22.93
C THR A 4 -48.37 -29.91 -21.49
N GLU A 5 -48.86 -30.69 -20.52
CA GLU A 5 -48.63 -30.46 -19.09
C GLU A 5 -47.25 -30.97 -18.66
N ILE A 6 -46.79 -32.09 -19.23
CA ILE A 6 -45.47 -32.67 -18.99
C ILE A 6 -44.37 -31.76 -19.59
N ASP A 7 -44.55 -31.27 -20.81
CA ASP A 7 -43.60 -30.35 -21.46
C ASP A 7 -43.43 -29.04 -20.68
N ASN A 8 -44.50 -28.55 -20.06
CA ASN A 8 -44.48 -27.33 -19.27
C ASN A 8 -43.74 -27.53 -17.92
N ILE A 9 -43.91 -28.68 -17.28
CA ILE A 9 -43.19 -29.05 -16.06
C ILE A 9 -41.69 -29.20 -16.32
N ASP A 10 -41.31 -29.85 -17.42
CA ASP A 10 -39.90 -30.02 -17.81
C ASP A 10 -39.25 -28.68 -18.18
N SER A 11 -39.99 -27.79 -18.86
CA SER A 11 -39.57 -26.42 -19.16
C SER A 11 -39.32 -25.61 -17.89
N ILE A 12 -40.26 -25.60 -16.94
CA ILE A 12 -40.12 -24.91 -15.65
C ILE A 12 -38.94 -25.45 -14.84
N ARG A 13 -38.73 -26.78 -14.83
CA ARG A 13 -37.57 -27.41 -14.18
C ARG A 13 -36.25 -26.94 -14.81
N ASN A 14 -36.18 -26.86 -16.13
CA ASN A 14 -34.98 -26.41 -16.84
C ASN A 14 -34.67 -24.93 -16.56
N TYR A 15 -35.68 -24.05 -16.52
CA TYR A 15 -35.48 -22.64 -16.13
C TYR A 15 -34.99 -22.50 -14.68
N SER A 16 -35.52 -23.33 -13.78
CA SER A 16 -35.10 -23.34 -12.37
C SER A 16 -33.64 -23.75 -12.22
N ILE A 17 -33.19 -24.75 -12.98
CA ILE A 17 -31.79 -25.20 -12.99
C ILE A 17 -30.86 -24.09 -13.52
N ILE A 18 -31.25 -23.43 -14.62
CA ILE A 18 -30.46 -22.33 -15.20
C ILE A 18 -30.35 -21.16 -14.21
N ALA A 19 -31.43 -20.80 -13.53
CA ALA A 19 -31.43 -19.75 -12.52
C ALA A 19 -30.48 -20.07 -11.34
N ILE A 20 -30.47 -21.31 -10.87
CA ILE A 20 -29.56 -21.76 -9.82
C ILE A 20 -28.10 -21.67 -10.27
N ILE A 21 -27.78 -22.06 -11.50
CA ILE A 21 -26.42 -21.97 -12.06
C ILE A 21 -25.96 -20.50 -12.11
N LEU A 22 -26.82 -19.58 -12.55
CA LEU A 22 -26.49 -18.15 -12.59
C LEU A 22 -26.25 -17.57 -11.19
N ILE A 23 -27.02 -17.99 -10.20
CA ILE A 23 -26.82 -17.60 -8.80
C ILE A 23 -25.47 -18.11 -8.29
N ILE A 24 -25.12 -19.38 -8.57
CA ILE A 24 -23.84 -19.97 -8.16
C ILE A 24 -22.66 -19.23 -8.81
N ILE A 25 -22.74 -18.92 -10.11
CA ILE A 25 -21.72 -18.14 -10.82
C ILE A 25 -21.58 -16.74 -10.20
N GLY A 26 -22.69 -16.10 -9.84
CA GLY A 26 -22.69 -14.80 -9.15
C GLY A 26 -22.00 -14.86 -7.79
N ILE A 27 -22.28 -15.90 -6.99
CA ILE A 27 -21.65 -16.12 -5.68
C ILE A 27 -20.14 -16.38 -5.82
N ILE A 28 -19.73 -17.23 -6.76
CA ILE A 28 -18.31 -17.52 -7.03
C ILE A 28 -17.58 -16.24 -7.47
N SER A 29 -18.20 -15.44 -8.34
CA SER A 29 -17.62 -14.19 -8.83
C SER A 29 -17.45 -13.16 -7.71
N LEU A 30 -18.44 -13.03 -6.82
CA LEU A 30 -18.38 -12.15 -5.67
C LEU A 30 -17.34 -12.61 -4.65
N TYR A 31 -17.24 -13.92 -4.40
CA TYR A 31 -16.22 -14.50 -3.53
C TYR A 31 -14.81 -14.20 -4.04
N ASN A 32 -14.54 -14.41 -5.34
CA ASN A 32 -13.23 -14.10 -5.93
C ASN A 32 -12.90 -12.60 -5.90
N TYR A 33 -13.89 -11.72 -6.02
CA TYR A 33 -13.69 -10.28 -5.90
C TYR A 33 -13.36 -9.86 -4.46
N VAL A 34 -14.04 -10.44 -3.46
CA VAL A 34 -13.82 -10.15 -2.03
C VAL A 34 -12.52 -10.79 -1.53
N SER A 35 -12.19 -11.99 -2.03
CA SER A 35 -10.96 -12.74 -1.71
C SER A 35 -9.75 -12.30 -2.53
N TYR A 36 -9.81 -11.14 -3.21
CA TYR A 36 -8.62 -10.51 -3.77
C TYR A 36 -7.77 -9.97 -2.61
N ASP A 37 -7.06 -10.90 -1.98
CA ASP A 37 -6.26 -10.68 -0.80
C ASP A 37 -5.05 -9.86 -1.21
N HIS A 38 -4.94 -8.66 -0.64
CA HIS A 38 -3.69 -7.93 -0.68
C HIS A 38 -2.76 -8.69 0.25
N ASN A 39 -1.95 -9.61 -0.31
CA ASN A 39 -1.01 -10.43 0.45
C ASN A 39 -0.08 -9.51 1.26
N LYS A 40 -0.46 -9.18 2.49
CA LYS A 40 0.31 -8.34 3.38
C LYS A 40 1.27 -9.24 4.13
N TYR A 41 2.54 -9.21 3.75
CA TYR A 41 3.57 -10.02 4.36
C TYR A 41 4.12 -9.38 5.63
N VAL A 42 4.30 -8.05 5.63
CA VAL A 42 4.86 -7.29 6.76
C VAL A 42 4.10 -5.99 7.00
N ASP A 43 4.24 -5.38 8.18
CA ASP A 43 3.80 -4.01 8.41
C ASP A 43 5.02 -3.10 8.60
N ILE A 44 5.28 -2.23 7.62
CA ILE A 44 6.42 -1.31 7.64
C ILE A 44 5.99 0.13 7.97
N ASN A 45 4.70 0.39 8.21
CA ASN A 45 4.18 1.75 8.33
C ASN A 45 4.82 2.51 9.49
N SER A 46 4.96 1.87 10.65
CA SER A 46 5.57 2.49 11.83
C SER A 46 7.05 2.82 11.58
N LEU A 47 7.77 1.93 10.90
CA LEU A 47 9.17 2.11 10.56
C LEU A 47 9.36 3.26 9.55
N VAL A 48 8.59 3.27 8.47
CA VAL A 48 8.63 4.34 7.47
C VAL A 48 8.24 5.68 8.10
N ASN A 49 7.18 5.73 8.90
CA ASN A 49 6.76 6.95 9.58
C ASN A 49 7.88 7.51 10.48
N LYS A 50 8.51 6.64 11.27
CA LYS A 50 9.66 6.99 12.10
C LYS A 50 10.83 7.55 11.27
N ALA A 51 11.16 6.92 10.15
CA ALA A 51 12.26 7.36 9.29
C ALA A 51 12.00 8.72 8.63
N TYR A 52 10.82 8.90 8.04
CA TYR A 52 10.45 10.10 7.29
C TYR A 52 10.19 11.33 8.18
N THR A 53 9.80 11.12 9.44
CA THR A 53 9.41 12.21 10.36
C THR A 53 10.39 12.47 11.50
N SER A 54 11.45 11.66 11.63
CA SER A 54 12.44 11.83 12.70
C SER A 54 13.17 13.17 12.58
N SER A 55 13.12 13.97 13.64
CA SER A 55 13.92 15.19 13.84
C SER A 55 15.30 14.92 14.44
N LYS A 56 15.55 13.71 14.95
CA LYS A 56 16.80 13.34 15.63
C LYS A 56 17.94 12.99 14.67
N GLY A 57 17.66 12.89 13.38
CA GLY A 57 18.62 12.42 12.39
C GLY A 57 18.80 10.90 12.40
N TYR A 58 19.84 10.43 11.70
CA TYR A 58 20.22 9.02 11.64
C TYR A 58 21.05 8.63 12.87
N ASP A 59 20.50 7.74 13.71
CA ASP A 59 21.13 7.26 14.94
C ASP A 59 21.32 5.73 14.94
N SER A 60 21.89 5.20 16.02
CA SER A 60 22.12 3.76 16.19
C SER A 60 20.82 2.94 16.23
N ASP A 61 19.69 3.57 16.56
CA ASP A 61 18.41 2.88 16.56
C ASP A 61 17.83 2.79 15.15
N MET A 62 17.96 3.85 14.35
CA MET A 62 17.59 3.85 12.93
C MET A 62 18.46 2.87 12.12
N ALA A 63 19.75 2.77 12.45
CA ALA A 63 20.70 1.87 11.78
C ALA A 63 20.31 0.39 11.86
N LYS A 64 19.45 0.00 12.80
CA LYS A 64 18.92 -1.37 12.90
C LYS A 64 17.93 -1.71 11.78
N TYR A 65 17.35 -0.70 11.15
CA TYR A 65 16.20 -0.87 10.26
C TYR A 65 16.44 -0.37 8.83
N MET A 66 17.49 0.43 8.59
CA MET A 66 17.87 0.90 7.26
C MET A 66 19.29 1.44 7.25
N SER A 67 19.86 1.63 6.07
CA SER A 67 21.14 2.31 5.89
C SER A 67 20.99 3.83 6.03
N LYS A 68 22.11 4.52 6.22
CA LYS A 68 22.15 5.99 6.25
C LYS A 68 21.69 6.60 4.92
N ASP A 69 22.03 5.96 3.81
CA ASP A 69 21.68 6.46 2.48
C ASP A 69 20.17 6.32 2.23
N VAL A 70 19.58 5.18 2.59
CA VAL A 70 18.12 5.00 2.55
C VAL A 70 17.43 6.02 3.44
N TYR A 71 17.92 6.21 4.67
CA TYR A 71 17.37 7.22 5.58
C TYR A 71 17.45 8.63 4.99
N ASN A 72 18.59 9.04 4.42
CA ASN A 72 18.75 10.38 3.87
C ASN A 72 17.87 10.63 2.64
N ASN A 73 17.67 9.61 1.80
CA ASN A 73 16.79 9.70 0.63
C ASN A 73 15.31 9.77 1.04
N SER A 74 14.95 9.15 2.17
CA SER A 74 13.59 9.14 2.71
C SER A 74 13.25 10.35 3.60
N ASN A 75 14.21 10.81 4.41
CA ASN A 75 13.97 11.82 5.44
C ASN A 75 14.03 13.23 4.86
N SER A 76 12.85 13.78 4.61
CA SER A 76 12.73 15.14 4.08
C SER A 76 12.99 16.22 5.14
N TYR A 77 13.09 15.90 6.44
CA TYR A 77 13.30 16.91 7.51
C TYR A 77 14.55 17.75 7.26
N SER A 78 15.62 17.11 6.76
CA SER A 78 16.88 17.77 6.43
C SER A 78 16.73 18.88 5.38
N ALA A 79 15.77 18.75 4.45
CA ALA A 79 15.49 19.75 3.41
C ALA A 79 14.73 20.99 3.94
N TYR A 80 14.03 20.88 5.07
CA TYR A 80 13.19 21.96 5.61
C TYR A 80 13.78 22.65 6.84
N LYS A 81 14.86 22.12 7.43
CA LYS A 81 15.47 22.66 8.67
C LYS A 81 15.98 24.11 8.53
N ASP A 82 16.40 24.49 7.31
CA ASP A 82 17.05 25.76 6.98
C ASP A 82 16.14 26.74 6.23
N LEU A 83 14.87 26.41 6.03
CA LEU A 83 13.92 27.29 5.35
C LEU A 83 13.36 28.34 6.32
N ASP A 84 13.16 29.55 5.81
CA ASP A 84 12.69 30.73 6.55
C ASP A 84 11.17 30.68 6.85
N TYR A 85 10.73 29.58 7.47
CA TYR A 85 9.36 29.37 7.91
C TYR A 85 9.20 29.63 9.41
N LYS A 86 7.99 30.00 9.83
CA LYS A 86 7.64 30.15 11.25
C LYS A 86 7.74 28.80 11.97
N LYS A 87 8.81 28.61 12.73
CA LYS A 87 9.03 27.46 13.63
C LYS A 87 8.02 27.49 14.80
N PRO A 88 7.68 26.34 15.41
CA PRO A 88 8.12 24.98 15.06
C PRO A 88 7.47 24.44 13.77
N ILE A 89 8.20 23.56 13.09
CA ILE A 89 7.68 22.80 11.94
C ILE A 89 7.27 21.41 12.42
N LYS A 90 6.08 20.95 12.01
CA LYS A 90 5.61 19.58 12.23
C LYS A 90 5.59 18.84 10.89
N LEU A 91 6.15 17.63 10.86
CA LEU A 91 6.03 16.73 9.72
C LEU A 91 4.85 15.78 9.92
N SER A 92 4.08 15.58 8.86
CA SER A 92 2.98 14.62 8.81
C SER A 92 3.17 13.73 7.60
N LEU A 93 3.19 12.41 7.82
CA LEU A 93 3.22 11.41 6.77
C LEU A 93 1.96 10.56 6.87
N LYS A 94 1.23 10.45 5.76
CA LYS A 94 0.17 9.47 5.58
C LYS A 94 0.63 8.44 4.56
N LEU A 95 0.60 7.17 4.94
CA LEU A 95 0.91 6.05 4.06
C LEU A 95 -0.38 5.31 3.73
N THR A 96 -0.49 4.86 2.48
CA THR A 96 -1.56 3.97 2.01
C THR A 96 -0.90 2.83 1.27
N GLU A 97 -0.91 1.66 1.88
CA GLU A 97 -0.41 0.44 1.24
C GLU A 97 -1.35 0.06 0.09
N ILE A 98 -0.75 -0.22 -1.06
CA ILE A 98 -1.47 -0.67 -2.25
C ILE A 98 -1.39 -2.17 -2.36
N ASN A 99 -0.21 -2.77 -2.25
CA ASN A 99 -0.02 -4.21 -2.22
C ASN A 99 1.37 -4.55 -1.65
N GLN A 100 1.65 -5.85 -1.52
CA GLN A 100 3.00 -6.34 -1.37
C GLN A 100 3.23 -7.58 -2.24
N HIS A 101 4.49 -7.77 -2.65
CA HIS A 101 4.93 -8.94 -3.40
C HIS A 101 6.19 -9.53 -2.79
N LYS A 102 6.31 -10.85 -2.78
CA LYS A 102 7.54 -11.54 -2.37
C LYS A 102 8.27 -12.09 -3.59
N ILE A 103 9.48 -11.61 -3.84
CA ILE A 103 10.31 -11.99 -5.01
C ILE A 103 11.70 -12.31 -4.50
N ASN A 104 12.21 -13.51 -4.81
CA ASN A 104 13.56 -13.96 -4.43
C ASN A 104 13.87 -13.77 -2.93
N GLY A 105 12.88 -14.04 -2.06
CA GLY A 105 13.03 -13.92 -0.60
C GLY A 105 12.94 -12.49 -0.04
N LYS A 106 12.79 -11.48 -0.89
CA LYS A 106 12.56 -10.07 -0.48
C LYS A 106 11.10 -9.69 -0.61
N ILE A 107 10.67 -8.74 0.19
CA ILE A 107 9.31 -8.19 0.16
C ILE A 107 9.36 -6.81 -0.46
N PHE A 108 8.52 -6.58 -1.46
CA PHE A 108 8.36 -5.31 -2.13
C PHE A 108 7.01 -4.76 -1.71
N ALA A 109 7.00 -3.70 -0.90
CA ALA A 109 5.78 -3.04 -0.45
C ALA A 109 5.53 -1.81 -1.32
N TYR A 110 4.48 -1.86 -2.13
CA TYR A 110 4.05 -0.73 -2.94
C TYR A 110 3.08 0.12 -2.12
N MET A 111 3.45 1.38 -1.90
CA MET A 111 2.68 2.32 -1.11
C MET A 111 2.50 3.64 -1.85
N ILE A 112 1.53 4.41 -1.40
CA ILE A 112 1.34 5.79 -1.79
C ILE A 112 1.40 6.64 -0.55
N TYR A 113 2.22 7.69 -0.58
CA TYR A 113 2.35 8.58 0.55
C TYR A 113 1.89 10.01 0.23
N ASP A 114 1.35 10.65 1.25
CA ASP A 114 1.17 12.09 1.32
C ASP A 114 2.07 12.62 2.44
N PHE A 115 2.88 13.62 2.13
CA PHE A 115 3.78 14.25 3.08
C PHE A 115 3.43 15.74 3.21
N ASP A 116 3.29 16.21 4.44
CA ASP A 116 2.98 17.60 4.75
C ASP A 116 3.98 18.17 5.76
N VAL A 117 4.47 19.36 5.45
CA VAL A 117 5.24 20.21 6.34
C VAL A 117 4.29 21.29 6.86
N LEU A 118 4.00 21.26 8.14
CA LEU A 118 3.06 22.17 8.79
C LEU A 118 3.82 23.21 9.62
N ASP A 119 3.39 24.47 9.56
CA ASP A 119 3.88 25.52 10.45
C ASP A 119 3.28 25.41 11.87
N ALA A 120 3.70 26.32 12.76
CA ALA A 120 3.22 26.38 14.13
C ALA A 120 1.69 26.54 14.28
N THR A 121 1.00 27.03 13.24
CA THR A 121 -0.46 27.21 13.20
C THR A 121 -1.20 26.01 12.60
N GLY A 122 -0.46 24.98 12.18
CA GLY A 122 -1.00 23.80 11.50
C GLY A 122 -1.26 24.00 10.01
N LYS A 123 -0.82 25.13 9.42
CA LYS A 123 -0.95 25.39 7.99
C LYS A 123 0.14 24.64 7.22
N SER A 124 -0.25 23.93 6.16
CA SER A 124 0.72 23.30 5.25
C SER A 124 1.50 24.38 4.49
N VAL A 125 2.83 24.33 4.59
CA VAL A 125 3.76 25.26 3.94
C VAL A 125 4.55 24.59 2.82
N ALA A 126 4.67 23.27 2.85
CA ALA A 126 5.27 22.45 1.81
C ALA A 126 4.76 21.01 1.93
N GLY A 127 4.96 20.22 0.89
CA GLY A 127 4.58 18.81 0.92
C GLY A 127 4.57 18.17 -0.45
N SER A 128 4.24 16.89 -0.45
CA SER A 128 4.02 16.09 -1.66
C SER A 128 2.74 15.27 -1.49
N ARG A 129 2.06 15.01 -2.61
CA ARG A 129 0.74 14.37 -2.62
C ARG A 129 0.75 13.18 -3.56
N ARG A 130 0.20 12.07 -3.08
CA ARG A 130 -0.03 10.84 -3.82
C ARG A 130 1.24 10.30 -4.49
N ILE A 131 2.38 10.40 -3.78
CA ILE A 131 3.66 9.93 -4.30
C ILE A 131 3.71 8.40 -4.20
N PRO A 132 3.80 7.69 -5.32
CA PRO A 132 3.98 6.25 -5.33
C PRO A 132 5.42 5.91 -4.94
N VAL A 133 5.59 4.95 -4.04
CA VAL A 133 6.88 4.50 -3.54
C VAL A 133 6.89 2.98 -3.40
N VAL A 134 8.01 2.36 -3.75
CA VAL A 134 8.25 0.93 -3.50
C VAL A 134 9.36 0.80 -2.47
N PHE A 135 9.07 0.12 -1.37
CA PHE A 135 10.04 -0.26 -0.35
C PHE A 135 10.52 -1.68 -0.60
N THR A 136 11.84 -1.88 -0.69
CA THR A 136 12.44 -3.22 -0.68
C THR A 136 12.80 -3.59 0.75
N VAL A 137 12.18 -4.65 1.26
CA VAL A 137 12.26 -5.05 2.66
C VAL A 137 12.81 -6.47 2.77
N ARG A 138 13.79 -6.63 3.66
CA ARG A 138 14.26 -7.92 4.12
C ARG A 138 13.71 -8.18 5.51
N GLU A 139 13.16 -9.37 5.71
CA GLU A 139 12.81 -9.87 7.03
C GLU A 139 13.86 -10.89 7.47
N THR A 140 14.41 -10.75 8.68
CA THR A 140 15.37 -11.70 9.25
C THR A 140 15.09 -11.88 10.73
N ASN A 141 14.72 -13.09 11.14
CA ASN A 141 14.38 -13.44 12.51
C ASN A 141 13.32 -12.50 13.13
N GLY A 142 12.30 -12.14 12.35
CA GLY A 142 11.23 -11.22 12.77
C GLY A 142 11.61 -9.74 12.79
N ASN A 143 12.84 -9.37 12.42
CA ASN A 143 13.25 -7.98 12.27
C ASN A 143 13.14 -7.55 10.81
N LEU A 144 12.61 -6.35 10.60
CA LEU A 144 12.46 -5.73 9.29
C LEU A 144 13.63 -4.79 9.01
N TYR A 145 14.16 -4.87 7.79
CA TYR A 145 15.19 -3.97 7.29
C TYR A 145 14.79 -3.44 5.91
N ILE A 146 14.68 -2.12 5.77
CA ILE A 146 14.45 -1.45 4.49
C ILE A 146 15.80 -1.33 3.79
N GLU A 147 15.96 -2.10 2.73
CA GLU A 147 17.18 -2.13 1.92
C GLU A 147 17.25 -0.98 0.93
N ASP A 148 16.10 -0.61 0.38
CA ASP A 148 16.00 0.39 -0.67
C ASP A 148 14.59 1.00 -0.73
N THR A 149 14.52 2.21 -1.28
CA THR A 149 13.29 2.97 -1.51
C THR A 149 13.34 3.63 -2.87
N HIS A 150 12.31 3.42 -3.68
CA HIS A 150 12.20 4.06 -4.98
C HIS A 150 10.89 4.81 -5.12
N GLU A 151 10.98 6.13 -5.26
CA GLU A 151 9.85 7.01 -5.52
C GLU A 151 9.62 7.16 -7.02
N TYR A 152 8.36 7.27 -7.42
CA TYR A 152 7.97 7.47 -8.81
C TYR A 152 7.24 8.81 -8.96
N LEU A 153 7.40 9.48 -10.11
CA LEU A 153 6.68 10.73 -10.39
C LEU A 153 5.17 10.51 -10.56
N TYR A 154 4.78 9.34 -11.09
CA TYR A 154 3.39 8.94 -11.34
C TYR A 154 3.19 7.47 -11.02
N ARG A 155 1.94 6.98 -10.98
CA ARG A 155 1.65 5.55 -10.77
C ARG A 155 2.03 4.68 -11.97
N ASP A 156 1.88 5.20 -13.17
CA ASP A 156 2.11 4.49 -14.44
C ASP A 156 3.55 4.03 -14.73
N PRO A 157 4.61 4.63 -14.18
CA PRO A 157 5.96 4.06 -14.25
C PRO A 157 6.25 2.96 -13.22
N VAL A 158 5.38 2.71 -12.22
CA VAL A 158 5.64 1.62 -11.24
C VAL A 158 5.62 0.28 -11.97
N PRO A 159 6.71 -0.52 -11.98
CA PRO A 159 6.75 -1.79 -12.68
C PRO A 159 5.56 -2.69 -12.31
N LYS A 160 4.95 -3.35 -13.31
CA LYS A 160 3.79 -4.23 -13.10
C LYS A 160 4.06 -5.36 -12.12
N ILE A 161 5.31 -5.77 -11.95
CA ILE A 161 5.71 -6.79 -10.97
C ILE A 161 5.48 -6.35 -9.52
N TYR A 162 5.27 -5.05 -9.27
CA TYR A 162 4.94 -4.48 -7.97
C TYR A 162 3.49 -3.94 -7.91
N ARG A 163 2.67 -4.12 -8.95
CA ARG A 163 1.25 -3.71 -8.98
C ARG A 163 0.33 -4.92 -8.86
#